data_AF-A0A951BE07-F1
#
_entry.id   AF-A0A951BE07-F1
#
_cell.length_a   1.000
_cell.length_b   1.000
_cell.length_c   1.000
_cell.angle_alpha   90.00
_cell.angle_beta   90.00
_cell.angle_gamma   90.00
#
_symmetry.space_group_name_H-M   'P 1'
#
loop_
_entity.id
_entity.type
_entity.pdbx_description
1 polymer ?
#
loop_
_entity_poly.entity_id
_entity_poly.type
_entity_poly.pdbx_seq_one_letter_code
_entity_poly.pdbx_strand_id
1 'polypeptide(L)'
;MINDLWYKNAIIYCLSVATFMDANGDGIGDFEGLSRRLDYLHGLGVTAIWLMPFQPSPMRDGGYDITDYYNVDPRYGTLGDFVEFTHGCEQRGIRVLIDLVVNHTSDQHPWFQQARRDPDSKYRDWYVWSKKKPKDANSGMVFPGVQKSTWDYDEVAGEYYFHRFYDFQPDLNTSNPLVQAEILKIMGFWIQLGVAGFRMDAVPFVIQQKGANLKDPQEQYDMLREFRGFISWRRGDAIIIGEANVLPTVDFDYFGKSGERIQMMFNFQVNQHLFYALASSDSRPLVEAIKKTKPRPQTAQWGQFLRNHDELDLGRLTDEQRQTVFDAFGPEENMQLYQRGIRRRLAPMLQGDRRRIELAYSLMMTLPGSPVLRYGDEIGMGDDLRLKERECARTPMQWSAEPQGGFTKSDKPVSPVISGGPSGFEHTNAAEQRRDPNSLLNWMERII
;
A
#
# COMPACT_ATOMS: atom_id res chain seq x y z
N MET A 1 26.43 -3.68 -15.79
CA MET A 1 25.60 -2.52 -15.42
C MET A 1 24.18 -2.82 -15.90
N ILE A 2 23.17 -2.65 -15.06
CA ILE A 2 21.79 -2.64 -15.53
C ILE A 2 21.66 -1.37 -16.38
N ASN A 3 21.49 -1.54 -17.69
CA ASN A 3 21.46 -0.40 -18.62
C ASN A 3 20.10 0.33 -18.60
N ASP A 4 19.05 -0.30 -18.05
CA ASP A 4 17.73 0.28 -17.92
C ASP A 4 17.16 0.07 -16.50
N LEU A 5 17.08 1.16 -15.73
CA LEU A 5 16.43 1.17 -14.42
C LEU A 5 14.95 1.52 -14.62
N TRP A 6 14.18 0.57 -15.17
CA TRP A 6 12.79 0.76 -15.61
C TRP A 6 11.92 1.52 -14.59
N TYR A 7 12.11 1.22 -13.31
CA TYR A 7 11.37 1.79 -12.20
C TYR A 7 11.57 3.29 -12.02
N LYS A 8 12.59 3.88 -12.63
CA LYS A 8 12.82 5.33 -12.65
C LYS A 8 11.97 6.08 -13.66
N ASN A 9 11.47 5.38 -14.68
CA ASN A 9 10.62 5.92 -15.74
C ASN A 9 9.19 5.36 -15.64
N ALA A 10 8.88 4.65 -14.54
CA ALA A 10 7.62 3.98 -14.39
C ALA A 10 6.51 4.93 -13.91
N ILE A 11 5.33 4.76 -14.50
CA ILE A 11 4.03 5.18 -13.95
C ILE A 11 3.42 3.98 -13.24
N ILE A 12 3.40 4.03 -11.90
CA ILE A 12 2.91 2.95 -11.05
C ILE A 12 1.43 3.20 -10.73
N TYR A 13 0.60 2.18 -10.84
CA TYR A 13 -0.84 2.26 -10.56
C TYR A 13 -1.23 1.24 -9.48
N CYS A 14 -1.66 1.74 -8.33
CA CYS A 14 -2.05 0.95 -7.16
C CYS A 14 -3.54 0.60 -7.21
N LEU A 15 -3.86 -0.69 -7.18
CA LEU A 15 -5.24 -1.19 -7.20
C LEU A 15 -5.43 -2.42 -6.32
N SER A 16 -6.69 -2.69 -5.95
CA SER A 16 -7.12 -3.92 -5.30
C SER A 16 -7.88 -4.79 -6.31
N VAL A 17 -7.56 -6.08 -6.37
CA VAL A 17 -8.26 -7.04 -7.24
C VAL A 17 -9.75 -7.05 -6.88
N ALA A 18 -10.06 -7.10 -5.59
CA ALA A 18 -11.42 -7.21 -5.03
C ALA A 18 -12.37 -6.09 -5.47
N THR A 19 -11.85 -4.91 -5.80
CA THR A 19 -12.67 -3.71 -6.03
C THR A 19 -12.43 -3.11 -7.41
N PHE A 20 -11.67 -3.78 -8.29
CA PHE A 20 -11.40 -3.25 -9.62
C PHE A 20 -12.42 -3.71 -10.66
N MET A 21 -12.65 -5.01 -10.84
CA MET A 21 -13.65 -5.51 -11.78
C MET A 21 -14.03 -6.95 -11.43
N ASP A 22 -15.33 -7.25 -11.33
CA ASP A 22 -15.88 -8.59 -11.14
C ASP A 22 -16.28 -9.18 -12.50
N ALA A 23 -15.69 -10.32 -12.87
CA ALA A 23 -15.99 -11.00 -14.12
C ALA A 23 -17.10 -12.04 -14.02
N ASN A 24 -17.28 -12.65 -12.84
CA ASN A 24 -18.13 -13.82 -12.62
C ASN A 24 -19.52 -13.46 -12.05
N GLY A 25 -19.70 -12.23 -11.54
CA GLY A 25 -20.93 -11.69 -11.01
C GLY A 25 -21.24 -12.09 -9.57
N ASP A 26 -20.25 -12.50 -8.77
CA ASP A 26 -20.42 -12.85 -7.35
C ASP A 26 -20.40 -11.63 -6.41
N GLY A 27 -20.00 -10.46 -6.92
CA GLY A 27 -19.91 -9.19 -6.21
C GLY A 27 -18.49 -8.80 -5.82
N ILE A 28 -17.49 -9.64 -6.05
CA ILE A 28 -16.08 -9.41 -5.71
C ILE A 28 -15.26 -9.38 -7.00
N GLY A 29 -14.33 -8.42 -7.10
CA GLY A 29 -13.42 -8.36 -8.23
C GLY A 29 -12.40 -9.50 -8.23
N ASP A 30 -12.03 -9.96 -9.43
CA ASP A 30 -11.20 -11.16 -9.64
C ASP A 30 -10.13 -10.94 -10.73
N PHE A 31 -9.19 -11.87 -10.86
CA PHE A 31 -8.08 -11.74 -11.84
C PHE A 31 -8.54 -11.78 -13.29
N GLU A 32 -9.65 -12.46 -13.60
CA GLU A 32 -10.23 -12.45 -14.95
C GLU A 32 -10.79 -11.06 -15.28
N GLY A 33 -11.52 -10.46 -14.33
CA GLY A 33 -12.06 -9.11 -14.42
C GLY A 33 -10.96 -8.07 -14.56
N LEU A 34 -9.91 -8.17 -13.74
CA LEU A 34 -8.73 -7.32 -13.85
C LEU A 34 -8.04 -7.47 -15.22
N SER A 35 -7.91 -8.70 -15.72
CA SER A 35 -7.31 -8.98 -17.04
C SER A 35 -8.09 -8.32 -18.19
N ARG A 36 -9.43 -8.30 -18.11
CA ARG A 36 -10.30 -7.61 -19.09
C ARG A 36 -10.11 -6.09 -19.13
N ARG A 37 -9.44 -5.50 -18.13
CA ARG A 37 -9.20 -4.05 -18.01
C ARG A 37 -7.74 -3.66 -18.25
N LEU A 38 -6.88 -4.58 -18.67
CA LEU A 38 -5.48 -4.27 -19.00
C LEU A 38 -5.33 -3.25 -20.13
N ASP A 39 -6.22 -3.27 -21.12
CA ASP A 39 -6.18 -2.30 -22.22
C ASP A 39 -6.53 -0.87 -21.75
N TYR A 40 -7.35 -0.75 -20.70
CA TYR A 40 -7.62 0.54 -20.07
C TYR A 40 -6.36 1.07 -19.38
N LEU A 41 -5.69 0.24 -18.58
CA LEU A 41 -4.46 0.62 -17.89
C LEU A 41 -3.33 0.96 -18.88
N HIS A 42 -3.19 0.16 -19.94
CA HIS A 42 -2.23 0.42 -21.00
C HIS A 42 -2.54 1.74 -21.73
N GLY A 43 -3.81 1.98 -22.08
CA GLY A 43 -4.26 3.24 -22.70
C GLY A 43 -4.01 4.47 -21.81
N LEU A 44 -4.09 4.31 -20.49
CA LEU A 44 -3.76 5.35 -19.52
C LEU A 44 -2.26 5.70 -19.48
N GLY A 45 -1.38 4.85 -20.04
CA GLY A 45 0.07 5.02 -19.94
C GLY A 45 0.69 4.38 -18.69
N VAL A 46 -0.04 3.51 -18.00
CA VAL A 46 0.50 2.75 -16.85
C VAL A 46 1.56 1.77 -17.36
N THR A 47 2.69 1.73 -16.65
CA THR A 47 3.83 0.83 -16.97
C THR A 47 4.12 -0.17 -15.85
N ALA A 48 3.55 0.05 -14.66
CA ALA A 48 3.58 -0.93 -13.58
C ALA A 48 2.29 -0.90 -12.77
N ILE A 49 1.76 -2.08 -12.46
CA ILE A 49 0.63 -2.25 -11.55
C ILE A 49 1.20 -2.68 -10.20
N TRP A 50 0.78 -2.02 -9.13
CA TRP A 50 0.99 -2.47 -7.76
C TRP A 50 -0.32 -3.02 -7.21
N LEU A 51 -0.35 -4.34 -7.00
CA LEU A 51 -1.47 -5.03 -6.39
C LEU A 51 -1.38 -4.96 -4.87
N MET A 52 -2.46 -4.51 -4.25
CA MET A 52 -2.75 -4.75 -2.83
C MET A 52 -2.80 -6.27 -2.54
N PRO A 53 -2.72 -6.71 -1.27
CA PRO A 53 -2.74 -8.13 -0.91
C PRO A 53 -3.94 -8.87 -1.51
N PHE A 54 -3.66 -9.99 -2.16
CA PHE A 54 -4.65 -10.89 -2.77
C PHE A 54 -4.47 -12.33 -2.29
N GLN A 55 -3.55 -12.56 -1.36
CA GLN A 55 -3.32 -13.86 -0.74
C GLN A 55 -4.48 -14.23 0.20
N PRO A 56 -4.67 -15.53 0.50
CA PRO A 56 -5.68 -15.99 1.45
C PRO A 56 -5.67 -15.22 2.77
N SER A 57 -6.82 -14.63 3.13
CA SER A 57 -6.95 -13.79 4.33
C SER A 57 -8.38 -13.80 4.87
N PRO A 58 -8.59 -13.69 6.20
CA PRO A 58 -9.91 -13.46 6.77
C PRO A 58 -10.43 -12.03 6.52
N MET A 59 -9.64 -11.16 5.89
CA MET A 59 -9.98 -9.77 5.50
C MET A 59 -10.33 -8.86 6.68
N ARG A 60 -9.71 -9.08 7.85
CA ARG A 60 -9.93 -8.22 9.01
C ARG A 60 -9.17 -6.90 8.88
N ASP A 61 -8.14 -6.85 8.02
CA ASP A 61 -7.42 -5.62 7.64
C ASP A 61 -7.25 -5.51 6.11
N GLY A 62 -8.33 -5.78 5.36
CA GLY A 62 -8.32 -5.61 3.90
C GLY A 62 -7.33 -6.49 3.14
N GLY A 63 -6.92 -7.62 3.72
CA GLY A 63 -6.00 -8.58 3.11
C GLY A 63 -4.57 -8.56 3.68
N TYR A 64 -4.23 -7.56 4.51
CA TYR A 64 -2.91 -7.48 5.16
C TYR A 64 -2.73 -8.53 6.26
N ASP A 65 -3.80 -9.14 6.75
CA ASP A 65 -3.79 -10.30 7.64
C ASP A 65 -3.71 -11.63 6.83
N ILE A 66 -2.51 -11.98 6.34
CA ILE A 66 -2.29 -13.14 5.46
C ILE A 66 -2.31 -14.48 6.24
N THR A 67 -2.98 -15.50 5.68
CA THR A 67 -3.04 -16.88 6.20
C THR A 67 -2.28 -17.91 5.38
N ASP A 68 -1.97 -17.60 4.12
CA ASP A 68 -1.12 -18.41 3.24
C ASP A 68 -0.40 -17.52 2.22
N TYR A 69 0.92 -17.48 2.27
CA TYR A 69 1.74 -16.65 1.36
C TYR A 69 1.91 -17.23 -0.04
N TYR A 70 1.56 -18.50 -0.26
CA TYR A 70 1.88 -19.25 -1.48
C TYR A 70 0.68 -19.48 -2.40
N ASN A 71 -0.42 -18.79 -2.15
CA ASN A 71 -1.64 -18.97 -2.92
C ASN A 71 -2.35 -17.65 -3.21
N VAL A 72 -3.30 -17.71 -4.12
CA VAL A 72 -4.28 -16.66 -4.38
C VAL A 72 -5.51 -16.95 -3.54
N ASP A 73 -6.12 -15.92 -2.95
CA ASP A 73 -7.37 -16.11 -2.25
C ASP A 73 -8.45 -16.61 -3.22
N PRO A 74 -9.20 -17.69 -2.89
CA PRO A 74 -10.18 -18.27 -3.80
C PRO A 74 -11.26 -17.29 -4.30
N ARG A 75 -11.50 -16.19 -3.59
CA ARG A 75 -12.40 -15.11 -4.03
C ARG A 75 -11.92 -14.38 -5.28
N TYR A 76 -10.62 -14.39 -5.55
CA TYR A 76 -10.01 -13.65 -6.66
C TYR A 76 -9.60 -14.56 -7.82
N GLY A 77 -9.75 -15.88 -7.68
CA GLY A 77 -9.36 -16.89 -8.65
C GLY A 77 -8.28 -17.83 -8.11
N THR A 78 -7.36 -18.23 -8.98
CA THR A 78 -6.32 -19.23 -8.73
C THR A 78 -4.93 -18.69 -9.07
N LEU A 79 -3.89 -19.45 -8.72
CA LEU A 79 -2.53 -19.18 -9.20
C LEU A 79 -2.43 -19.19 -10.74
N GLY A 80 -3.27 -19.98 -11.43
CA GLY A 80 -3.33 -19.99 -12.89
C GLY A 80 -3.81 -18.65 -13.44
N ASP A 81 -4.91 -18.14 -12.89
CA ASP A 81 -5.48 -16.84 -13.29
C ASP A 81 -4.49 -15.69 -13.02
N PHE A 82 -3.74 -15.76 -11.91
CA PHE A 82 -2.67 -14.81 -11.64
C PHE A 82 -1.56 -14.86 -12.70
N VAL A 83 -1.12 -16.05 -13.12
CA VAL A 83 -0.08 -16.20 -14.16
C VAL A 83 -0.59 -15.74 -15.52
N GLU A 84 -1.85 -15.99 -15.85
CA GLU A 84 -2.46 -15.44 -17.07
C GLU A 84 -2.51 -13.91 -17.04
N PHE A 85 -2.87 -13.32 -15.90
CA PHE A 85 -2.83 -11.88 -15.68
C PHE A 85 -1.42 -11.30 -15.83
N THR A 86 -0.39 -11.91 -15.22
CA THR A 86 0.99 -11.42 -15.34
C THR A 86 1.51 -11.52 -16.77
N HIS A 87 1.13 -12.57 -17.50
CA HIS A 87 1.45 -12.69 -18.93
C HIS A 87 0.73 -11.63 -19.77
N GLY A 88 -0.55 -11.36 -19.50
CA GLY A 88 -1.31 -10.29 -20.15
C GLY A 88 -0.71 -8.90 -19.91
N CYS A 89 -0.17 -8.66 -18.71
CA CYS A 89 0.60 -7.46 -18.39
C CYS A 89 1.90 -7.39 -19.20
N GLU A 90 2.68 -8.47 -19.23
CA GLU A 90 3.95 -8.54 -19.96
C GLU A 90 3.78 -8.23 -21.45
N GLN A 91 2.75 -8.78 -22.09
CA GLN A 91 2.42 -8.49 -23.50
C GLN A 91 2.17 -7.00 -23.80
N ARG A 92 1.79 -6.22 -22.78
CA ARG A 92 1.52 -4.78 -22.85
C ARG A 92 2.67 -3.92 -22.30
N GLY A 93 3.79 -4.54 -21.93
CA GLY A 93 4.93 -3.86 -21.30
C GLY A 93 4.65 -3.41 -19.87
N ILE A 94 3.63 -3.96 -19.20
CA ILE A 94 3.27 -3.61 -17.82
C ILE A 94 3.96 -4.56 -16.86
N ARG A 95 4.67 -4.00 -15.87
CA ARG A 95 5.27 -4.76 -14.77
C ARG A 95 4.26 -4.99 -13.64
N VAL A 96 4.34 -6.12 -12.96
CA VAL A 96 3.49 -6.41 -11.80
C VAL A 96 4.33 -6.37 -10.53
N LEU A 97 3.93 -5.50 -9.60
CA LEU A 97 4.41 -5.44 -8.23
C LEU A 97 3.31 -5.97 -7.31
N ILE A 98 3.69 -6.65 -6.25
CA ILE A 98 2.74 -7.12 -5.23
C ILE A 98 3.16 -6.62 -3.85
N ASP A 99 2.21 -6.52 -2.94
CA ASP A 99 2.49 -6.32 -1.53
C ASP A 99 3.22 -7.51 -0.90
N LEU A 100 4.26 -7.23 -0.11
CA LEU A 100 5.02 -8.19 0.69
C LEU A 100 4.82 -7.86 2.17
N VAL A 101 3.79 -8.46 2.76
CA VAL A 101 3.40 -8.27 4.16
C VAL A 101 4.11 -9.29 5.04
N VAL A 102 5.36 -8.99 5.43
CA VAL A 102 6.23 -9.93 6.16
C VAL A 102 6.62 -9.46 7.56
N ASN A 103 6.05 -8.34 8.02
CA ASN A 103 6.17 -7.93 9.42
C ASN A 103 5.39 -8.86 10.36
N HIS A 104 4.23 -9.32 9.91
CA HIS A 104 3.24 -10.05 10.69
C HIS A 104 2.47 -11.02 9.78
N THR A 105 1.76 -11.97 10.38
CA THR A 105 0.77 -12.83 9.70
C THR A 105 -0.60 -12.64 10.34
N SER A 106 -1.66 -13.24 9.78
CA SER A 106 -2.90 -13.45 10.54
C SER A 106 -2.67 -14.39 11.73
N ASP A 107 -3.43 -14.22 12.81
CA ASP A 107 -3.58 -15.17 13.91
C ASP A 107 -4.14 -16.53 13.46
N GLN A 108 -4.79 -16.59 12.29
CA GLN A 108 -5.26 -17.83 11.67
C GLN A 108 -4.19 -18.53 10.83
N HIS A 109 -3.01 -17.92 10.62
CA HIS A 109 -1.93 -18.53 9.85
C HIS A 109 -1.49 -19.86 10.50
N PRO A 110 -1.27 -20.94 9.71
CA PRO A 110 -0.85 -22.25 10.26
C PRO A 110 0.41 -22.21 11.11
N TRP A 111 1.30 -21.26 10.85
CA TRP A 111 2.50 -21.01 11.66
C TRP A 111 2.13 -20.53 13.07
N PHE A 112 1.28 -19.52 13.20
CA PHE A 112 0.84 -19.02 14.51
C PHE A 112 0.02 -20.06 15.26
N GLN A 113 -0.87 -20.77 14.57
CA GLN A 113 -1.67 -21.84 15.14
C GLN A 113 -0.82 -22.97 15.72
N GLN A 114 0.29 -23.32 15.08
CA GLN A 114 1.25 -24.28 15.62
C GLN A 114 2.08 -23.68 16.76
N ALA A 115 2.59 -22.45 16.59
CA ALA A 115 3.38 -21.75 17.58
C ALA A 115 2.65 -21.56 18.92
N ARG A 116 1.34 -21.30 18.89
CA ARG A 116 0.53 -21.09 20.10
C ARG A 116 0.14 -22.38 20.82
N ARG A 117 0.05 -23.51 20.10
CA ARG A 117 -0.38 -24.81 20.66
C ARG A 117 0.76 -25.61 21.25
N ASP A 118 1.94 -25.52 20.64
CA ASP A 118 3.09 -26.33 21.00
C ASP A 118 4.33 -25.44 21.18
N PRO A 119 4.80 -25.23 22.42
CA PRO A 119 6.04 -24.50 22.72
C PRO A 119 7.29 -25.11 22.08
N ASP A 120 7.29 -26.40 21.74
CA ASP A 120 8.41 -27.09 21.08
C ASP A 120 8.25 -27.11 19.55
N SER A 121 7.21 -26.48 19.01
CA SER A 121 7.00 -26.35 17.57
C SER A 121 8.16 -25.60 16.92
N LYS A 122 8.57 -26.02 15.72
CA LYS A 122 9.53 -25.26 14.89
C LYS A 122 9.08 -23.84 14.57
N TYR A 123 7.79 -23.54 14.70
CA TYR A 123 7.20 -22.22 14.49
C TYR A 123 7.12 -21.37 15.76
N ARG A 124 7.45 -21.91 16.95
CA ARG A 124 7.34 -21.17 18.21
C ARG A 124 8.10 -19.85 18.15
N ASP A 125 9.37 -19.93 17.77
CA ASP A 125 10.29 -18.78 17.68
C ASP A 125 10.12 -17.93 16.41
N TRP A 126 9.11 -18.24 15.58
CA TRP A 126 8.74 -17.39 14.45
C TRP A 126 7.93 -16.19 14.89
N TYR A 127 7.34 -16.24 16.09
CA TYR A 127 6.62 -15.14 16.71
C TYR A 127 7.33 -14.70 17.99
N VAL A 128 6.91 -13.56 18.53
CA VAL A 128 7.58 -12.93 19.66
C VAL A 128 6.71 -13.10 20.90
N TRP A 129 7.21 -13.86 21.87
CA TRP A 129 6.46 -14.27 23.07
C TRP A 129 7.01 -13.66 24.36
N SER A 130 6.16 -13.57 25.39
CA SER A 130 6.54 -13.18 26.74
C SER A 130 5.65 -13.82 27.81
N LYS A 131 6.26 -14.39 28.85
CA LYS A 131 5.55 -14.96 30.01
C LYS A 131 4.83 -13.93 30.87
N LYS A 132 5.25 -12.67 30.81
CA LYS A 132 4.69 -11.56 31.60
C LYS A 132 4.41 -10.39 30.67
N LYS A 133 3.33 -9.65 30.93
CA LYS A 133 3.04 -8.43 30.18
C LYS A 133 4.21 -7.45 30.29
N PRO A 134 4.86 -7.06 29.18
CA PRO A 134 5.95 -6.09 29.23
C PRO A 134 5.48 -4.73 29.76
N LYS A 135 6.38 -4.00 30.43
CA LYS A 135 6.03 -2.71 31.06
C LYS A 135 5.67 -1.63 30.04
N ASP A 136 6.25 -1.73 28.87
CA ASP A 136 6.13 -0.85 27.72
C ASP A 136 5.02 -1.30 26.74
N ALA A 137 4.20 -2.29 27.12
CA ALA A 137 3.17 -2.86 26.27
C ALA A 137 2.07 -1.90 25.80
N ASN A 138 1.99 -0.69 26.36
CA ASN A 138 1.05 0.35 25.94
C ASN A 138 1.74 1.47 25.13
N SER A 139 2.97 1.24 24.66
CA SER A 139 3.77 2.22 23.91
C SER A 139 4.07 1.71 22.49
N GLY A 140 4.30 2.64 21.55
CA GLY A 140 4.67 2.32 20.18
C GLY A 140 3.54 1.75 19.30
N MET A 141 2.28 2.07 19.62
CA MET A 141 1.10 1.71 18.82
C MET A 141 1.07 2.50 17.51
N VAL A 142 0.79 1.82 16.40
CA VAL A 142 0.63 2.46 15.07
C VAL A 142 -0.78 3.05 14.91
N PHE A 143 -1.79 2.42 15.51
CA PHE A 143 -3.20 2.83 15.44
C PHE A 143 -3.74 3.26 16.80
N PRO A 144 -3.37 4.46 17.29
CA PRO A 144 -3.89 4.98 18.55
C PRO A 144 -5.41 5.12 18.51
N GLY A 145 -6.07 4.62 19.56
CA GLY A 145 -7.54 4.64 19.70
C GLY A 145 -8.23 3.35 19.24
N VAL A 146 -7.64 2.60 18.30
CA VAL A 146 -8.15 1.28 17.91
C VAL A 146 -7.46 0.17 18.70
N GLN A 147 -6.15 0.30 18.91
CA GLN A 147 -5.39 -0.58 19.80
C GLN A 147 -5.13 0.05 21.16
N LYS A 148 -5.10 -0.81 22.17
CA LYS A 148 -4.80 -0.44 23.56
C LYS A 148 -3.43 -0.93 24.02
N SER A 149 -2.86 -1.91 23.31
CA SER A 149 -1.60 -2.56 23.66
C SER A 149 -0.92 -3.10 22.39
N THR A 150 0.40 -3.25 22.43
CA THR A 150 1.21 -3.99 21.44
C THR A 150 1.52 -5.42 21.90
N TRP A 151 0.92 -5.85 23.01
CA TRP A 151 1.03 -7.19 23.57
C TRP A 151 -0.33 -7.67 24.09
N ASP A 152 -0.79 -8.79 23.56
CA ASP A 152 -2.03 -9.45 24.00
C ASP A 152 -1.77 -10.86 24.50
N TYR A 153 -2.62 -11.32 25.41
CA TYR A 153 -2.47 -12.62 26.06
C TYR A 153 -3.14 -13.71 25.21
N ASP A 154 -2.39 -14.74 24.85
CA ASP A 154 -2.93 -15.91 24.17
C ASP A 154 -3.28 -16.99 25.19
N GLU A 155 -4.57 -17.27 25.36
CA GLU A 155 -5.06 -18.26 26.33
C GLU A 155 -4.58 -19.69 26.04
N VAL A 156 -4.30 -20.02 24.78
CA VAL A 156 -3.84 -21.36 24.38
C VAL A 156 -2.36 -21.52 24.69
N ALA A 157 -1.56 -20.50 24.39
CA ALA A 157 -0.13 -20.52 24.68
C ALA A 157 0.20 -20.26 26.15
N GLY A 158 -0.73 -19.66 26.90
CA GLY A 158 -0.50 -19.21 28.27
C GLY A 158 0.50 -18.05 28.39
N GLU A 159 0.81 -17.36 27.28
CA GLU A 159 1.82 -16.30 27.18
C GLU A 159 1.30 -15.11 26.38
N TYR A 160 1.94 -13.96 26.55
CA TYR A 160 1.68 -12.79 25.71
C TYR A 160 2.42 -12.91 24.38
N TYR A 161 1.81 -12.46 23.29
CA TYR A 161 2.46 -12.31 22.00
C TYR A 161 2.48 -10.84 21.57
N PHE A 162 3.50 -10.48 20.78
CA PHE A 162 3.69 -9.13 20.26
C PHE A 162 2.93 -8.91 18.95
N HIS A 163 2.42 -7.70 18.77
CA HIS A 163 1.88 -7.20 17.51
C HIS A 163 2.05 -5.68 17.45
N ARG A 164 2.43 -5.16 16.27
CA ARG A 164 2.54 -3.71 15.99
C ARG A 164 1.23 -3.11 15.50
N PHE A 165 0.48 -3.94 14.79
CA PHE A 165 -0.81 -3.63 14.19
C PHE A 165 -1.88 -4.30 15.05
N TYR A 166 -2.92 -4.90 14.46
CA TYR A 166 -4.03 -5.44 15.24
C TYR A 166 -3.63 -6.65 16.07
N ASP A 167 -4.43 -6.94 17.11
CA ASP A 167 -4.28 -8.13 17.94
C ASP A 167 -4.29 -9.42 17.10
N PHE A 168 -5.03 -9.44 16.00
CA PHE A 168 -5.06 -10.55 15.05
C PHE A 168 -3.93 -10.57 14.02
N GLN A 169 -2.95 -9.68 14.13
CA GLN A 169 -1.76 -9.60 13.29
C GLN A 169 -0.50 -9.85 14.12
N PRO A 170 -0.28 -11.08 14.65
CA PRO A 170 0.91 -11.41 15.41
C PRO A 170 2.19 -11.16 14.59
N ASP A 171 3.11 -10.43 15.19
CA ASP A 171 4.35 -10.02 14.55
C ASP A 171 5.31 -11.21 14.41
N LEU A 172 5.88 -11.35 13.21
CA LEU A 172 6.97 -12.28 12.95
C LEU A 172 8.25 -11.76 13.62
N ASN A 173 9.00 -12.69 14.20
CA ASN A 173 10.36 -12.49 14.66
C ASN A 173 11.32 -12.50 13.46
N THR A 174 11.37 -11.39 12.74
CA THR A 174 12.20 -11.21 11.53
C THR A 174 13.70 -11.28 11.80
N SER A 175 14.14 -11.17 13.07
CA SER A 175 15.53 -11.43 13.46
C SER A 175 15.89 -12.92 13.47
N ASN A 176 14.91 -13.83 13.43
CA ASN A 176 15.14 -15.27 13.33
C ASN A 176 15.58 -15.65 11.91
N PRO A 177 16.76 -16.29 11.72
CA PRO A 177 17.24 -16.69 10.40
C PRO A 177 16.29 -17.60 9.62
N LEU A 178 15.49 -18.42 10.31
CA LEU A 178 14.50 -19.30 9.66
C LEU A 178 13.33 -18.49 9.09
N VAL A 179 12.92 -17.41 9.77
CA VAL A 179 11.89 -16.49 9.27
C VAL A 179 12.43 -15.74 8.06
N GLN A 180 13.67 -15.23 8.11
CA GLN A 180 14.30 -14.57 6.96
C GLN A 180 14.41 -15.51 5.75
N ALA A 181 14.80 -16.76 5.97
CA ALA A 181 14.87 -17.76 4.91
C ALA A 181 13.48 -18.03 4.29
N GLU A 182 12.42 -18.08 5.09
CA GLU A 182 11.05 -18.24 4.57
C GLU A 182 10.58 -16.99 3.79
N ILE A 183 10.92 -15.77 4.24
CA ILE A 183 10.65 -14.53 3.50
C ILE A 183 11.32 -14.57 2.13
N LEU A 184 12.60 -14.95 2.05
CA LEU A 184 13.30 -15.10 0.77
C LEU A 184 12.63 -16.14 -0.13
N LYS A 185 12.13 -17.25 0.44
CA LYS A 185 11.40 -18.28 -0.30
C LYS A 185 10.07 -17.74 -0.86
N ILE A 186 9.31 -16.97 -0.08
CA ILE A 186 8.09 -16.29 -0.54
C ILE A 186 8.40 -15.37 -1.72
N MET A 187 9.43 -14.52 -1.58
CA MET A 187 9.86 -13.62 -2.66
C MET A 187 10.25 -14.40 -3.92
N GLY A 188 10.98 -15.50 -3.76
CA GLY A 188 11.39 -16.37 -4.86
C GLY A 188 10.22 -17.04 -5.59
N PHE A 189 9.20 -17.47 -4.84
CA PHE A 189 7.98 -18.06 -5.39
C PHE A 189 7.25 -17.07 -6.31
N TRP A 190 6.99 -15.86 -5.83
CA TRP A 190 6.25 -14.86 -6.62
C TRP A 190 7.04 -14.33 -7.82
N ILE A 191 8.36 -14.15 -7.69
CA ILE A 191 9.22 -13.82 -8.84
C ILE A 191 9.12 -14.89 -9.93
N GLN A 192 9.11 -16.16 -9.55
CA GLN A 192 8.99 -17.28 -10.49
C GLN A 192 7.66 -17.26 -11.27
N LEU A 193 6.61 -16.67 -10.70
CA LEU A 193 5.28 -16.50 -11.32
C LEU A 193 5.13 -15.20 -12.12
N GLY A 194 6.22 -14.44 -12.33
CA GLY A 194 6.24 -13.27 -13.20
C GLY A 194 6.24 -11.92 -12.48
N VAL A 195 6.23 -11.90 -11.14
CA VAL A 195 6.34 -10.65 -10.36
C VAL A 195 7.67 -9.95 -10.62
N ALA A 196 7.61 -8.65 -10.85
CA ALA A 196 8.75 -7.77 -11.15
C ALA A 196 9.32 -7.09 -9.90
N GLY A 197 8.67 -7.22 -8.76
CA GLY A 197 9.14 -6.64 -7.50
C GLY A 197 8.06 -6.59 -6.45
N PHE A 198 8.42 -6.04 -5.30
CA PHE A 198 7.57 -6.03 -4.12
C PHE A 198 7.44 -4.61 -3.58
N ARG A 199 6.24 -4.25 -3.15
CA ARG A 199 6.09 -3.19 -2.15
C ARG A 199 6.21 -3.84 -0.78
N MET A 200 7.26 -3.55 -0.05
CA MET A 200 7.48 -4.09 1.28
C MET A 200 6.72 -3.25 2.28
N ASP A 201 5.72 -3.88 2.90
CA ASP A 201 4.85 -3.26 3.89
C ASP A 201 5.63 -3.00 5.19
N ALA A 202 5.45 -1.81 5.75
CA ALA A 202 5.94 -1.42 7.05
C ALA A 202 7.41 -1.76 7.33
N VAL A 203 8.29 -1.47 6.35
CA VAL A 203 9.72 -1.80 6.38
C VAL A 203 10.41 -1.46 7.70
N PRO A 204 10.17 -0.28 8.34
CA PRO A 204 10.79 0.03 9.62
C PRO A 204 10.55 -1.02 10.69
N PHE A 205 9.37 -1.66 10.72
CA PHE A 205 9.04 -2.70 11.69
C PHE A 205 9.57 -4.08 11.29
N VAL A 206 9.71 -4.34 9.99
CA VAL A 206 10.33 -5.57 9.46
C VAL A 206 11.80 -5.66 9.90
N ILE A 207 12.54 -4.55 9.81
CA ILE A 207 13.97 -4.55 10.14
C ILE A 207 14.23 -4.33 11.63
N GLN A 208 13.23 -3.90 12.39
CA GLN A 208 13.41 -3.63 13.81
C GLN A 208 13.44 -4.93 14.62
N GLN A 209 14.39 -5.03 15.55
CA GLN A 209 14.41 -6.12 16.52
C GLN A 209 13.18 -6.06 17.45
N LYS A 210 12.57 -7.22 17.70
CA LYS A 210 11.35 -7.35 18.50
C LYS A 210 11.61 -8.25 19.71
N GLY A 211 11.08 -7.86 20.86
CA GLY A 211 11.24 -8.65 22.08
C GLY A 211 10.86 -7.90 23.36
N ALA A 212 10.31 -8.63 24.34
CA ALA A 212 9.83 -8.09 25.61
C ALA A 212 10.90 -7.44 26.50
N ASN A 213 12.18 -7.74 26.25
CA ASN A 213 13.30 -7.27 27.07
C ASN A 213 14.22 -6.29 26.33
N LEU A 214 13.82 -5.81 25.13
CA LEU A 214 14.60 -4.85 24.36
C LEU A 214 14.30 -3.43 24.84
N LYS A 215 15.31 -2.75 25.38
CA LYS A 215 15.18 -1.33 25.78
C LYS A 215 15.33 -0.38 24.59
N ASP A 216 16.26 -0.70 23.68
CA ASP A 216 16.60 0.11 22.51
C ASP A 216 16.63 -0.80 21.27
N PRO A 217 15.46 -1.08 20.65
CA PRO A 217 15.39 -1.96 19.49
C PRO A 217 16.21 -1.38 18.34
N GLN A 218 17.10 -2.19 17.77
CA GLN A 218 17.99 -1.79 16.68
C GLN A 218 17.41 -2.20 15.32
N GLU A 219 17.59 -1.34 14.32
CA GLU A 219 17.26 -1.64 12.93
C GLU A 219 18.33 -2.50 12.25
N GLN A 220 17.91 -3.61 11.66
CA GLN A 220 18.74 -4.60 10.97
C GLN A 220 18.80 -4.32 9.46
N TYR A 221 19.38 -3.17 9.08
CA TYR A 221 19.43 -2.73 7.68
C TYR A 221 20.11 -3.70 6.70
N ASP A 222 20.97 -4.60 7.18
CA ASP A 222 21.61 -5.61 6.32
C ASP A 222 20.61 -6.64 5.78
N MET A 223 19.48 -6.85 6.46
CA MET A 223 18.36 -7.65 5.95
C MET A 223 17.86 -7.11 4.58
N LEU A 224 17.81 -5.79 4.42
CA LEU A 224 17.41 -5.15 3.15
C LEU A 224 18.42 -5.41 2.04
N ARG A 225 19.72 -5.51 2.38
CA ARG A 225 20.78 -5.85 1.42
C ARG A 225 20.62 -7.30 0.97
N GLU A 226 20.34 -8.21 1.89
CA GLU A 226 20.10 -9.62 1.59
C GLU A 226 18.86 -9.83 0.71
N PHE A 227 17.74 -9.19 1.07
CA PHE A 227 16.51 -9.25 0.30
C PHE A 227 16.71 -8.73 -1.13
N ARG A 228 17.34 -7.56 -1.28
CA ARG A 228 17.66 -7.00 -2.59
C ARG A 228 18.60 -7.92 -3.38
N GLY A 229 19.66 -8.40 -2.75
CA GLY A 229 20.63 -9.31 -3.38
C GLY A 229 19.97 -10.59 -3.91
N PHE A 230 19.09 -11.20 -3.11
CA PHE A 230 18.37 -12.41 -3.50
C PHE A 230 17.45 -12.19 -4.70
N ILE A 231 16.60 -11.14 -4.68
CA ILE A 231 15.68 -10.90 -5.80
C ILE A 231 16.43 -10.51 -7.08
N SER A 232 17.51 -9.72 -6.96
CA SER A 232 18.31 -9.31 -8.12
C SER A 232 19.08 -10.49 -8.72
N TRP A 233 19.45 -11.48 -7.93
CA TRP A 233 20.05 -12.72 -8.45
C TRP A 233 19.03 -13.59 -9.19
N ARG A 234 17.77 -13.63 -8.72
CA ARG A 234 16.67 -14.38 -9.37
C ARG A 234 16.15 -13.70 -10.63
N ARG A 235 16.03 -12.37 -10.61
CA ARG A 235 15.56 -11.53 -11.71
C ARG A 235 16.34 -10.21 -11.67
N GLY A 236 17.21 -10.01 -12.66
CA GLY A 236 18.22 -8.95 -12.66
C GLY A 236 17.69 -7.52 -12.51
N ASP A 237 16.42 -7.29 -12.86
CA ASP A 237 15.75 -5.99 -12.80
C ASP A 237 14.61 -5.93 -11.77
N ALA A 238 14.53 -6.92 -10.86
CA ALA A 238 13.54 -6.91 -9.79
C ALA A 238 13.83 -5.85 -8.74
N ILE A 239 12.78 -5.24 -8.19
CA ILE A 239 12.88 -4.14 -7.22
C ILE A 239 12.13 -4.39 -5.92
N ILE A 240 12.51 -3.64 -4.89
CA ILE A 240 11.73 -3.44 -3.68
C ILE A 240 11.40 -1.96 -3.56
N ILE A 241 10.12 -1.66 -3.34
CA ILE A 241 9.61 -0.36 -2.93
C ILE A 241 9.30 -0.44 -1.44
N GLY A 242 10.03 0.29 -0.61
CA GLY A 242 9.77 0.33 0.82
C GLY A 242 8.65 1.30 1.18
N GLU A 243 7.66 0.81 1.91
CA GLU A 243 6.88 1.69 2.77
C GLU A 243 7.68 2.02 4.03
N ALA A 244 8.31 3.18 4.00
CA ALA A 244 9.01 3.73 5.14
C ALA A 244 8.65 5.22 5.27
N ASN A 245 7.65 5.52 6.10
CA ASN A 245 7.41 6.90 6.53
C ASN A 245 8.50 7.26 7.55
N VAL A 246 9.70 7.62 7.09
CA VAL A 246 10.88 7.94 7.92
C VAL A 246 11.35 9.38 7.70
N LEU A 247 12.33 9.81 8.49
CA LEU A 247 12.93 11.14 8.35
C LEU A 247 13.98 11.14 7.23
N PRO A 248 14.16 12.25 6.48
CA PRO A 248 15.13 12.31 5.40
C PRO A 248 16.57 11.97 5.80
N THR A 249 16.90 12.15 7.08
CA THR A 249 18.21 11.86 7.64
C THR A 249 18.55 10.38 7.67
N VAL A 250 17.56 9.49 7.64
CA VAL A 250 17.77 8.03 7.69
C VAL A 250 17.54 7.35 6.33
N ASP A 251 17.11 8.08 5.30
CA ASP A 251 16.81 7.51 3.97
C ASP A 251 17.99 6.73 3.37
N PHE A 252 19.21 7.21 3.60
CA PHE A 252 20.44 6.53 3.14
C PHE A 252 20.70 5.20 3.83
N ASP A 253 20.17 4.99 5.04
CA ASP A 253 20.26 3.70 5.71
C ASP A 253 19.32 2.69 5.05
N TYR A 254 18.17 3.14 4.54
CA TYR A 254 17.27 2.27 3.78
C TYR A 254 17.78 1.99 2.37
N PHE A 255 18.26 2.98 1.63
CA PHE A 255 18.81 2.78 0.28
C PHE A 255 20.19 2.10 0.28
N GLY A 256 20.95 2.26 1.36
CA GLY A 256 22.38 1.95 1.42
C GLY A 256 23.21 3.06 0.77
N LYS A 257 24.42 3.32 1.29
CA LYS A 257 25.25 4.46 0.83
C LYS A 257 25.64 4.37 -0.65
N SER A 258 25.84 3.15 -1.15
CA SER A 258 26.11 2.88 -2.57
C SER A 258 24.86 2.51 -3.36
N GLY A 259 23.69 2.58 -2.71
CA GLY A 259 22.44 2.10 -3.27
C GLY A 259 22.46 0.58 -3.38
N GLU A 260 22.84 -0.13 -2.31
CA GLU A 260 22.95 -1.59 -2.22
C GLU A 260 21.82 -2.28 -1.44
N ARG A 261 20.81 -1.53 -0.95
CA ARG A 261 19.62 -2.03 -0.23
C ARG A 261 18.35 -1.81 -1.07
N ILE A 262 17.21 -1.35 -0.53
CA ILE A 262 15.99 -1.19 -1.35
C ILE A 262 16.17 -0.14 -2.46
N GLN A 263 15.49 -0.32 -3.59
CA GLN A 263 15.66 0.52 -4.78
C GLN A 263 14.74 1.74 -4.75
N MET A 264 13.54 1.60 -4.17
CA MET A 264 12.59 2.69 -4.07
C MET A 264 12.00 2.81 -2.68
N MET A 265 11.53 4.00 -2.36
CA MET A 265 10.70 4.29 -1.18
C MET A 265 9.64 5.31 -1.54
N PHE A 266 8.52 5.31 -0.82
CA PHE A 266 7.53 6.39 -0.92
C PHE A 266 8.05 7.67 -0.27
N ASN A 267 7.88 8.82 -0.95
CA ASN A 267 8.33 10.10 -0.42
C ASN A 267 7.23 10.75 0.45
N PHE A 268 7.01 10.18 1.64
CA PHE A 268 6.03 10.71 2.61
C PHE A 268 6.32 12.17 3.00
N GLN A 269 7.59 12.55 3.08
CA GLN A 269 8.00 13.91 3.42
C GLN A 269 7.51 14.93 2.40
N VAL A 270 7.75 14.68 1.10
CA VAL A 270 7.26 15.56 0.04
C VAL A 270 5.74 15.51 -0.06
N ASN A 271 5.12 14.33 0.05
CA ASN A 271 3.66 14.17 0.02
C ASN A 271 2.98 15.05 1.08
N GLN A 272 3.39 14.95 2.34
CA GLN A 272 2.74 15.69 3.43
C GLN A 272 2.90 17.21 3.30
N HIS A 273 4.08 17.67 2.92
CA HIS A 273 4.34 19.09 2.70
C HIS A 273 3.65 19.62 1.43
N LEU A 274 3.38 18.76 0.44
CA LEU A 274 2.57 19.12 -0.73
C LEU A 274 1.12 19.40 -0.32
N PHE A 275 0.51 18.57 0.54
CA PHE A 275 -0.84 18.87 1.06
C PHE A 275 -0.85 20.13 1.90
N TYR A 276 0.17 20.37 2.74
CA TYR A 276 0.31 21.64 3.43
C TYR A 276 0.37 22.82 2.47
N ALA A 277 1.16 22.73 1.39
CA ALA A 277 1.25 23.80 0.40
C ALA A 277 -0.09 24.04 -0.33
N LEU A 278 -0.84 22.98 -0.65
CA LEU A 278 -2.17 23.08 -1.26
C LEU A 278 -3.23 23.68 -0.31
N ALA A 279 -3.07 23.50 0.99
CA ALA A 279 -3.96 24.05 2.02
C ALA A 279 -3.63 25.51 2.36
N SER A 280 -2.35 25.81 2.59
CA SER A 280 -1.86 27.11 3.07
C SER A 280 -1.52 28.11 1.96
N SER A 281 -1.41 27.65 0.71
CA SER A 281 -0.80 28.40 -0.40
C SER A 281 0.66 28.80 -0.17
N ASP A 282 1.35 28.18 0.79
CA ASP A 282 2.77 28.40 1.06
C ASP A 282 3.62 27.23 0.55
N SER A 283 4.37 27.47 -0.53
CA SER A 283 5.24 26.45 -1.13
C SER A 283 6.60 26.30 -0.45
N ARG A 284 6.97 27.18 0.50
CA ARG A 284 8.31 27.16 1.12
C ARG A 284 8.59 25.84 1.85
N PRO A 285 7.67 25.26 2.65
CA PRO A 285 7.93 23.98 3.31
C PRO A 285 8.06 22.82 2.32
N LEU A 286 7.31 22.84 1.22
CA LEU A 286 7.44 21.86 0.14
C LEU A 286 8.82 21.94 -0.53
N VAL A 287 9.30 23.15 -0.83
CA VAL A 287 10.64 23.36 -1.40
C VAL A 287 11.72 22.79 -0.49
N GLU A 288 11.61 23.00 0.83
CA GLU A 288 12.56 22.45 1.79
C GLU A 288 12.47 20.91 1.90
N ALA A 289 11.28 20.33 1.84
CA ALA A 289 11.10 18.87 1.80
C ALA A 289 11.75 18.25 0.55
N ILE A 290 11.59 18.87 -0.62
CA ILE A 290 12.22 18.44 -1.87
C ILE A 290 13.75 18.52 -1.75
N LYS A 291 14.30 19.61 -1.21
CA LYS A 291 15.75 19.75 -1.01
C LYS A 291 16.30 18.69 -0.05
N LYS A 292 15.62 18.41 1.05
CA LYS A 292 16.03 17.42 2.06
C LYS A 292 16.03 15.99 1.52
N THR A 293 15.08 15.65 0.64
CA THR A 293 14.95 14.31 0.05
C THR A 293 15.67 14.18 -1.30
N LYS A 294 16.28 15.25 -1.83
CA LYS A 294 17.01 15.23 -3.10
C LYS A 294 18.23 14.28 -3.07
N PRO A 295 19.12 14.32 -2.06
CA PRO A 295 20.29 13.46 -2.04
C PRO A 295 19.89 11.99 -1.90
N ARG A 296 20.33 11.15 -2.84
CA ARG A 296 20.09 9.71 -2.84
C ARG A 296 21.11 8.99 -3.74
N PRO A 297 21.34 7.68 -3.54
CA PRO A 297 22.18 6.90 -4.47
C PRO A 297 21.67 6.97 -5.91
N GLN A 298 22.57 6.88 -6.88
CA GLN A 298 22.19 6.98 -8.30
C GLN A 298 21.21 5.88 -8.74
N THR A 299 21.22 4.72 -8.11
CA THR A 299 20.27 3.62 -8.41
C THR A 299 18.94 3.77 -7.68
N ALA A 300 18.84 4.65 -6.68
CA ALA A 300 17.62 4.83 -5.89
C ALA A 300 16.62 5.78 -6.57
N GLN A 301 15.33 5.63 -6.23
CA GLN A 301 14.26 6.50 -6.72
C GLN A 301 13.12 6.65 -5.70
N TRP A 302 12.52 7.83 -5.67
CA TRP A 302 11.32 8.09 -4.88
C TRP A 302 10.06 7.68 -5.64
N GLY A 303 9.08 7.08 -4.95
CA GLY A 303 7.69 7.02 -5.38
C GLY A 303 6.94 8.28 -4.93
N GLN A 304 6.48 9.08 -5.88
CA GLN A 304 5.70 10.29 -5.62
C GLN A 304 4.22 9.96 -5.75
N PHE A 305 3.40 10.35 -4.77
CA PHE A 305 1.99 10.02 -4.74
C PHE A 305 1.19 11.17 -4.13
N LEU A 306 -0.10 11.24 -4.40
CA LEU A 306 -1.04 12.12 -3.70
C LEU A 306 -1.80 11.32 -2.64
N ARG A 307 -2.45 10.24 -3.06
CA ARG A 307 -3.16 9.31 -2.18
C ARG A 307 -2.72 7.88 -2.46
N ASN A 308 -2.84 7.03 -1.45
CA ASN A 308 -2.68 5.57 -1.49
C ASN A 308 -3.92 4.94 -0.87
N HIS A 309 -3.96 3.61 -0.67
CA HIS A 309 -5.14 2.91 -0.13
C HIS A 309 -5.41 3.15 1.38
N ASP A 310 -4.52 3.85 2.08
CA ASP A 310 -4.65 4.23 3.48
C ASP A 310 -5.15 5.68 3.66
N GLU A 311 -5.16 6.17 4.90
CA GLU A 311 -5.34 7.57 5.21
C GLU A 311 -4.16 8.42 4.71
N LEU A 312 -4.39 9.72 4.52
CA LEU A 312 -3.34 10.69 4.31
C LEU A 312 -2.66 10.95 5.65
N ASP A 313 -1.57 10.24 5.94
CA ASP A 313 -0.75 10.47 7.14
C ASP A 313 -0.11 11.87 7.07
N LEU A 314 -0.21 12.65 8.16
CA LEU A 314 0.36 14.00 8.31
C LEU A 314 1.34 14.08 9.49
N GLY A 315 1.93 12.96 9.90
CA GLY A 315 2.79 12.85 11.09
C GLY A 315 4.16 13.55 10.98
N ARG A 316 4.54 14.04 9.80
CA ARG A 316 5.77 14.80 9.54
C ARG A 316 5.56 16.31 9.55
N LEU A 317 4.31 16.75 9.60
CA LEU A 317 3.96 18.16 9.78
C LEU A 317 3.96 18.53 11.27
N THR A 318 4.31 19.78 11.57
CA THR A 318 4.09 20.35 12.90
C THR A 318 2.60 20.34 13.23
N ASP A 319 2.23 20.42 14.51
CA ASP A 319 0.81 20.39 14.90
C ASP A 319 0.00 21.53 14.26
N GLU A 320 0.58 22.73 14.12
CA GLU A 320 -0.05 23.88 13.44
C GLU A 320 -0.23 23.64 11.93
N GLN A 321 0.79 23.11 11.26
CA GLN A 321 0.71 22.75 9.84
C GLN A 321 -0.33 21.65 9.62
N ARG A 322 -0.37 20.66 10.50
CA ARG A 322 -1.34 19.56 10.46
C ARG A 322 -2.75 20.08 10.61
N GLN A 323 -2.99 20.97 11.57
CA GLN A 323 -4.31 21.59 11.76
C GLN A 323 -4.75 22.36 10.52
N THR A 324 -3.85 23.11 9.89
CA THR A 324 -4.14 23.82 8.63
C THR A 324 -4.61 22.87 7.52
N VAL A 325 -3.99 21.69 7.43
CA VAL A 325 -4.38 20.66 6.45
C VAL A 325 -5.72 20.01 6.81
N PHE A 326 -5.96 19.74 8.10
CA PHE A 326 -7.26 19.25 8.57
C PHE A 326 -8.38 20.23 8.25
N ASP A 327 -8.22 21.52 8.57
CA ASP A 327 -9.24 22.54 8.32
C ASP A 327 -9.59 22.65 6.82
N ALA A 328 -8.61 22.46 5.93
CA ALA A 328 -8.81 22.56 4.50
C ALA A 328 -9.45 21.31 3.87
N PHE A 329 -9.07 20.10 4.31
CA PHE A 329 -9.37 18.87 3.58
C PHE A 329 -10.18 17.84 4.38
N GLY A 330 -10.20 17.92 5.70
CA GLY A 330 -10.95 17.03 6.58
C GLY A 330 -11.37 17.72 7.88
N PRO A 331 -12.19 18.80 7.83
CA PRO A 331 -12.51 19.60 9.02
C PRO A 331 -13.40 18.85 10.02
N GLU A 332 -14.15 17.85 9.57
CA GLU A 332 -15.02 17.04 10.43
C GLU A 332 -14.24 15.86 11.03
N GLU A 333 -14.52 15.53 12.30
CA GLU A 333 -13.83 14.44 13.01
C GLU A 333 -13.98 13.08 12.31
N ASN A 334 -15.14 12.83 11.69
CA ASN A 334 -15.39 11.62 10.90
C ASN A 334 -14.60 11.55 9.59
N MET A 335 -13.91 12.63 9.16
CA MET A 335 -13.01 12.65 8.00
C MET A 335 -11.56 12.36 8.39
N GLN A 336 -11.27 12.36 9.70
CA GLN A 336 -9.94 12.16 10.25
C GLN A 336 -9.78 10.74 10.79
N LEU A 337 -8.53 10.29 10.92
CA LEU A 337 -8.19 8.97 11.44
C LEU A 337 -6.87 9.03 12.22
N TYR A 338 -6.78 8.23 13.29
CA TYR A 338 -5.58 8.05 14.10
C TYR A 338 -4.92 9.34 14.65
N GLN A 339 -5.70 10.41 14.81
CA GLN A 339 -5.25 11.76 15.26
C GLN A 339 -4.21 12.44 14.37
N ARG A 340 -3.83 11.83 13.25
CA ARG A 340 -2.77 12.30 12.36
C ARG A 340 -3.11 12.22 10.88
N GLY A 341 -4.25 11.64 10.52
CA GLY A 341 -4.54 11.30 9.14
C GLY A 341 -5.92 11.74 8.65
N ILE A 342 -6.06 11.85 7.33
CA ILE A 342 -7.34 12.14 6.66
C ILE A 342 -7.76 10.93 5.82
N ARG A 343 -8.95 10.38 6.06
CA ARG A 343 -9.46 9.19 5.37
C ARG A 343 -10.30 9.50 4.13
N ARG A 344 -9.90 10.51 3.35
CA ARG A 344 -10.65 10.96 2.15
C ARG A 344 -9.90 10.69 0.85
N ARG A 345 -10.64 10.63 -0.25
CA ARG A 345 -10.11 10.65 -1.63
C ARG A 345 -9.75 12.07 -2.05
N LEU A 346 -8.92 12.20 -3.09
CA LEU A 346 -8.43 13.50 -3.54
C LEU A 346 -9.53 14.43 -4.04
N ALA A 347 -10.42 13.94 -4.91
CA ALA A 347 -11.46 14.77 -5.51
C ALA A 347 -12.42 15.36 -4.46
N PRO A 348 -12.94 14.60 -3.47
CA PRO A 348 -13.74 15.16 -2.38
C PRO A 348 -13.01 16.18 -1.50
N MET A 349 -11.71 15.99 -1.22
CA MET A 349 -10.91 16.97 -0.47
C MET A 349 -10.81 18.31 -1.21
N LEU A 350 -10.77 18.27 -2.55
CA LEU A 350 -10.71 19.46 -3.41
C LEU A 350 -12.10 19.92 -3.87
N GLN A 351 -13.18 19.39 -3.27
CA GLN A 351 -14.58 19.72 -3.58
C GLN A 351 -14.95 19.50 -5.06
N GLY A 352 -14.26 18.58 -5.74
CA GLY A 352 -14.42 18.35 -7.19
C GLY A 352 -13.88 19.47 -8.08
N ASP A 353 -13.14 20.45 -7.53
CA ASP A 353 -12.53 21.52 -8.32
C ASP A 353 -11.46 20.94 -9.26
N ARG A 354 -11.84 20.86 -10.54
CA ARG A 354 -11.00 20.32 -11.59
C ARG A 354 -9.65 21.02 -11.70
N ARG A 355 -9.60 22.34 -11.55
CA ARG A 355 -8.34 23.10 -11.69
C ARG A 355 -7.37 22.75 -10.57
N ARG A 356 -7.87 22.53 -9.36
CA ARG A 356 -7.06 22.10 -8.21
C ARG A 356 -6.59 20.65 -8.35
N ILE A 357 -7.44 19.76 -8.87
CA ILE A 357 -7.07 18.38 -9.16
C ILE A 357 -5.95 18.33 -10.20
N GLU A 358 -6.10 19.05 -11.32
CA GLU A 358 -5.08 19.13 -12.38
C GLU A 358 -3.78 19.73 -11.86
N LEU A 359 -3.83 20.78 -11.03
CA LEU A 359 -2.66 21.35 -10.39
C LEU A 359 -1.94 20.32 -9.50
N ALA A 360 -2.67 19.59 -8.65
CA ALA A 360 -2.10 18.60 -7.76
C ALA A 360 -1.40 17.47 -8.54
N TYR A 361 -2.04 16.96 -9.60
CA TYR A 361 -1.43 15.94 -10.47
C TYR A 361 -0.26 16.48 -11.28
N SER A 362 -0.34 17.70 -11.79
CA SER A 362 0.80 18.33 -12.50
C SER A 362 2.02 18.47 -11.59
N LEU A 363 1.82 18.84 -10.32
CA LEU A 363 2.88 18.85 -9.34
C LEU A 363 3.42 17.44 -9.08
N MET A 364 2.56 16.45 -8.83
CA MET A 364 2.99 15.07 -8.59
C MET A 364 3.83 14.51 -9.75
N MET A 365 3.41 14.70 -10.99
CA MET A 365 4.09 14.20 -12.19
C MET A 365 5.42 14.91 -12.48
N THR A 366 5.64 16.11 -11.96
CA THR A 366 6.87 16.90 -12.18
C THR A 366 7.85 16.86 -11.00
N LEU A 367 7.46 16.28 -9.87
CA LEU A 367 8.36 16.05 -8.74
C LEU A 367 9.43 15.00 -9.07
N PRO A 368 10.64 15.10 -8.50
CA PRO A 368 11.73 14.17 -8.81
C PRO A 368 11.48 12.78 -8.22
N GLY A 369 10.93 11.89 -9.03
CA GLY A 369 10.63 10.50 -8.69
C GLY A 369 9.73 9.86 -9.74
N SER A 370 9.23 8.67 -9.43
CA SER A 370 8.28 7.94 -10.25
C SER A 370 6.88 8.12 -9.68
N PRO A 371 5.88 8.55 -10.48
CA PRO A 371 4.53 8.77 -9.97
C PRO A 371 3.83 7.45 -9.64
N VAL A 372 3.05 7.48 -8.56
CA VAL A 372 2.22 6.37 -8.08
C VAL A 372 0.78 6.87 -7.96
N LEU A 373 -0.07 6.36 -8.85
CA LEU A 373 -1.49 6.66 -8.93
C LEU A 373 -2.29 5.66 -8.11
N ARG A 374 -3.38 6.11 -7.50
CA ARG A 374 -4.40 5.26 -6.88
C ARG A 374 -5.54 5.08 -7.86
N TYR A 375 -6.05 3.85 -7.96
CA TYR A 375 -7.14 3.56 -8.89
C TYR A 375 -8.37 4.43 -8.69
N GLY A 376 -8.95 4.92 -9.78
CA GLY A 376 -10.15 5.73 -9.78
C GLY A 376 -9.92 7.22 -9.55
N ASP A 377 -8.75 7.63 -9.09
CA ASP A 377 -8.48 9.06 -8.95
C ASP A 377 -8.33 9.75 -10.33
N GLU A 378 -7.96 8.99 -11.38
CA GLU A 378 -7.88 9.47 -12.77
C GLU A 378 -9.24 9.84 -13.36
N ILE A 379 -10.34 9.32 -12.80
CA ILE A 379 -11.71 9.72 -13.13
C ILE A 379 -12.32 10.60 -12.02
N GLY A 380 -11.58 10.88 -10.94
CA GLY A 380 -12.05 11.74 -9.86
C GLY A 380 -13.07 11.05 -8.95
N MET A 381 -12.89 9.76 -8.66
CA MET A 381 -13.73 9.02 -7.71
C MET A 381 -13.81 9.70 -6.35
N GLY A 382 -14.97 9.53 -5.70
CA GLY A 382 -15.24 10.02 -4.36
C GLY A 382 -14.88 9.05 -3.24
N ASP A 383 -15.32 9.38 -2.02
CA ASP A 383 -15.27 8.51 -0.85
C ASP A 383 -16.68 8.29 -0.28
N ASP A 384 -16.85 7.22 0.50
CA ASP A 384 -18.06 6.93 1.29
C ASP A 384 -17.73 6.89 2.79
N LEU A 385 -17.80 8.05 3.45
CA LEU A 385 -17.46 8.22 4.86
C LEU A 385 -18.33 7.42 5.85
N ARG A 386 -19.43 6.80 5.38
CA ARG A 386 -20.26 5.88 6.18
C ARG A 386 -19.54 4.56 6.45
N LEU A 387 -18.60 4.18 5.57
CA LEU A 387 -17.79 2.98 5.74
C LEU A 387 -16.76 3.18 6.85
N LYS A 388 -16.40 2.08 7.51
CA LYS A 388 -15.48 2.10 8.65
C LYS A 388 -14.07 2.41 8.18
N GLU A 389 -13.35 3.18 9.00
CA GLU A 389 -11.91 3.45 8.83
C GLU A 389 -11.56 3.79 7.37
N ARG A 390 -10.59 3.08 6.78
CA ARG A 390 -10.03 3.33 5.45
C ARG A 390 -10.89 2.78 4.30
N GLU A 391 -11.90 1.96 4.60
CA GLU A 391 -12.79 1.36 3.58
C GLU A 391 -13.60 2.40 2.80
N CYS A 392 -13.82 3.58 3.40
CA CYS A 392 -14.48 4.72 2.75
C CYS A 392 -13.82 5.14 1.43
N ALA A 393 -12.53 4.93 1.26
CA ALA A 393 -11.82 5.27 0.02
C ALA A 393 -11.57 4.04 -0.87
N ARG A 394 -11.94 2.83 -0.45
CA ARG A 394 -11.69 1.56 -1.15
C ARG A 394 -12.94 1.02 -1.86
N THR A 395 -13.87 1.91 -2.21
CA THR A 395 -15.10 1.56 -2.95
C THR A 395 -14.79 1.07 -4.37
N PRO A 396 -15.65 0.23 -4.97
CA PRO A 396 -15.39 -0.32 -6.30
C PRO A 396 -15.21 0.71 -7.41
N MET A 397 -14.36 0.39 -8.38
CA MET A 397 -14.07 1.22 -9.55
C MET A 397 -15.35 1.51 -10.36
N GLN A 398 -15.51 2.76 -10.80
CA GLN A 398 -16.70 3.23 -11.51
C GLN A 398 -16.47 3.17 -13.03
N TRP A 399 -16.85 2.05 -13.67
CA TRP A 399 -16.61 1.80 -15.10
C TRP A 399 -17.63 2.46 -16.02
N SER A 400 -18.91 2.48 -15.65
CA SER A 400 -19.99 3.00 -16.49
C SER A 400 -21.21 3.45 -15.66
N ALA A 401 -22.24 3.98 -16.31
CA ALA A 401 -23.52 4.29 -15.70
C ALA A 401 -24.47 3.07 -15.56
N GLU A 402 -24.02 1.86 -15.92
CA GLU A 402 -24.77 0.62 -15.69
C GLU A 402 -24.93 0.35 -14.17
N PRO A 403 -25.87 -0.53 -13.76
CA PRO A 403 -26.01 -0.93 -12.37
C PRO A 403 -24.68 -1.29 -11.72
N GLN A 404 -24.49 -0.88 -10.45
CA GLN A 404 -23.24 -1.03 -9.70
C GLN A 404 -22.01 -0.44 -10.43
N GLY A 405 -22.19 0.64 -11.19
CA GLY A 405 -21.11 1.30 -11.91
C GLY A 405 -20.44 0.43 -12.99
N GLY A 406 -21.09 -0.65 -13.45
CA GLY A 406 -20.49 -1.65 -14.33
C GLY A 406 -19.32 -2.44 -13.71
N PHE A 407 -19.16 -2.39 -12.38
CA PHE A 407 -18.16 -3.16 -11.64
C PHE A 407 -18.55 -4.63 -11.51
N THR A 408 -19.82 -4.91 -11.17
CA THR A 408 -20.35 -6.27 -10.96
C THR A 408 -21.78 -6.36 -11.49
N LYS A 409 -22.25 -7.59 -11.77
CA LYS A 409 -23.66 -7.90 -12.02
C LYS A 409 -24.42 -8.33 -10.76
N SER A 410 -23.72 -8.51 -9.64
CA SER A 410 -24.31 -8.87 -8.36
C SER A 410 -25.07 -7.69 -7.74
N ASP A 411 -26.22 -7.96 -7.13
CA ASP A 411 -26.93 -6.97 -6.30
C ASP A 411 -26.22 -6.72 -4.95
N LYS A 412 -25.17 -7.50 -4.63
CA LYS A 412 -24.43 -7.46 -3.37
C LYS A 412 -22.92 -7.36 -3.65
N PRO A 413 -22.40 -6.18 -4.02
CA PRO A 413 -20.97 -5.99 -4.18
C PRO A 413 -20.22 -6.12 -2.85
N VAL A 414 -18.93 -6.44 -2.92
CA VAL A 414 -18.00 -6.57 -1.77
C VAL A 414 -17.99 -5.31 -0.90
N SER A 415 -18.17 -4.15 -1.53
CA SER A 415 -18.29 -2.85 -0.91
C SER A 415 -19.26 -2.01 -1.75
N PRO A 416 -20.06 -1.11 -1.14
CA PRO A 416 -20.99 -0.27 -1.89
C PRO A 416 -20.29 0.53 -2.98
N VAL A 417 -20.82 0.49 -4.19
CA VAL A 417 -20.41 1.41 -5.27
C VAL A 417 -20.98 2.79 -4.96
N ILE A 418 -20.16 3.83 -5.09
CA ILE A 418 -20.61 5.21 -4.83
C ILE A 418 -21.68 5.55 -5.85
N SER A 419 -22.88 5.86 -5.36
CA SER A 419 -24.06 6.18 -6.15
C SER A 419 -24.68 7.48 -5.66
N GLY A 420 -25.22 8.25 -6.61
CA GLY A 420 -25.78 9.57 -6.34
C GLY A 420 -24.75 10.59 -5.82
N GLY A 421 -25.24 11.79 -5.53
CA GLY A 421 -24.40 12.93 -5.12
C GLY A 421 -23.39 13.33 -6.21
N PRO A 422 -22.36 14.13 -5.88
CA PRO A 422 -21.40 14.63 -6.87
C PRO A 422 -20.37 13.61 -7.36
N SER A 423 -20.25 12.43 -6.75
CA SER A 423 -19.23 11.42 -7.09
C SER A 423 -19.81 10.06 -7.48
N GLY A 424 -21.13 9.95 -7.62
CA GLY A 424 -21.82 8.74 -8.06
C GLY A 424 -21.36 8.23 -9.43
N PHE A 425 -21.40 6.91 -9.62
CA PHE A 425 -21.04 6.26 -10.88
C PHE A 425 -21.89 6.72 -12.07
N GLU A 426 -23.06 7.30 -11.81
CA GLU A 426 -23.99 7.79 -12.83
C GLU A 426 -23.42 8.92 -13.69
N HIS A 427 -22.42 9.67 -13.19
CA HIS A 427 -21.75 10.77 -13.90
C HIS A 427 -20.23 10.80 -13.70
N THR A 428 -19.70 10.06 -12.72
CA THR A 428 -18.26 9.84 -12.54
C THR A 428 -17.93 8.42 -12.96
N ASN A 429 -17.68 8.17 -14.24
CA ASN A 429 -17.29 6.83 -14.69
C ASN A 429 -16.34 6.86 -15.90
N ALA A 430 -15.57 5.78 -16.06
CA ALA A 430 -14.56 5.66 -17.12
C ALA A 430 -15.18 5.69 -18.53
N ALA A 431 -16.33 5.05 -18.75
CA ALA A 431 -16.96 4.96 -20.06
C ALA A 431 -17.40 6.32 -20.61
N GLU A 432 -18.00 7.18 -19.79
CA GLU A 432 -18.40 8.54 -20.17
C GLU A 432 -17.17 9.43 -20.32
N GLN A 433 -16.24 9.40 -19.36
CA GLN A 433 -15.05 10.24 -19.44
C GLN A 433 -14.17 9.89 -20.63
N ARG A 434 -14.09 8.62 -21.05
CA ARG A 434 -13.34 8.24 -22.25
C ARG A 434 -13.91 8.86 -23.53
N ARG A 435 -15.22 9.12 -23.58
CA ARG A 435 -15.90 9.74 -24.73
C ARG A 435 -15.80 11.27 -24.73
N ASP A 436 -15.65 11.88 -23.56
CA ASP A 436 -15.46 13.33 -23.45
C ASP A 436 -13.97 13.72 -23.54
N PRO A 437 -13.53 14.39 -24.63
CA PRO A 437 -12.13 14.79 -24.80
C PRO A 437 -11.63 15.77 -23.72
N ASN A 438 -12.54 16.44 -22.99
CA ASN A 438 -12.22 17.37 -21.92
C ASN A 438 -12.32 16.75 -20.51
N SER A 439 -12.57 15.44 -20.42
CA SER A 439 -12.69 14.73 -19.15
C SER A 439 -11.39 14.67 -18.35
N LEU A 440 -11.48 14.20 -17.09
CA LEU A 440 -10.29 14.04 -16.23
C LEU A 440 -9.44 12.90 -16.73
N LEU A 441 -10.08 11.80 -17.11
CA LEU A 441 -9.40 10.67 -17.71
C LEU A 441 -8.58 11.06 -18.94
N ASN A 442 -9.19 11.74 -19.92
CA ASN A 442 -8.49 12.18 -21.13
C ASN A 442 -7.39 13.21 -20.83
N TRP A 443 -7.51 14.01 -19.76
CA TRP A 443 -6.43 14.90 -19.32
C TRP A 443 -5.28 14.15 -18.66
N MET A 444 -5.59 13.15 -17.83
CA MET A 444 -4.61 12.26 -17.19
C MET A 444 -3.84 11.47 -18.24
N GLU A 445 -4.51 10.95 -19.26
CA GLU A 445 -3.89 10.27 -20.41
C GLU A 445 -2.91 11.16 -21.18
N ARG A 446 -3.12 12.48 -21.21
CA ARG A 446 -2.24 13.43 -21.93
C ARG A 446 -1.06 13.91 -21.12
N ILE A 447 -1.17 13.95 -19.78
CA ILE A 447 -0.09 14.43 -18.92
C ILE A 447 0.92 13.33 -18.61
N ILE A 448 0.48 12.07 -18.62
CA ILE A 448 1.34 10.88 -18.64
C ILE A 448 2.03 10.78 -20.00
#